data_AF-A0A550HAU4-F1
#
_entry.id   AF-A0A550HAU4-F1
#
_cell.length_a   1.000
_cell.length_b   1.000
_cell.length_c   1.000
_cell.angle_alpha   90.00
_cell.angle_beta   90.00
_cell.angle_gamma   90.00
#
_symmetry.space_group_name_H-M   'P 1'
#
loop_
_entity.id
_entity.type
_entity.pdbx_description
1 polymer ?
#
loop_
_entity_poly.entity_id
_entity_poly.type
_entity_poly.pdbx_seq_one_letter_code
_entity_poly.pdbx_strand_id
1 'polypeptide(L)'
;MLDLARHGITVSEGSSRDGNKLWSLTPHGLDAAAEALGRPADQMGGTARGAARSGAPHAMAVNETIIAITRTPATPTSPVPRQRTDSPSPPVAVEADVVGLRGIGLVGSWSTEVSLNLPSSRGTRTAVRADAVLQAPEADLPVLFVEVDNCTETPERLAAKFEKYRTYFRLKTRTTQGLELPVWRSRYAATGRDGHPPVAVVFNPGTRMGPEGLKNRMNTVLQQSRDVWSGTYRWHGTYGVGEERDGYYDYADAIPVLFTTLDRLQADGPHAAVWRRCGHGQFETLPDALANPKDHDAWALREETRRQQRDAERVEQQQAWGVQRERWTQEPALAPEPEPDPCERCGLPITGQPGILYDNEPPQDGRHCPTCRTDLQQQPMTLRQAFFGRPKQ
;
A
#
# COMPACT_ATOMS: atom_id res chain seq x y z
N MET A 1 38.46 5.88 -20.53
CA MET A 1 39.41 6.52 -19.60
C MET A 1 40.72 6.96 -20.25
N LEU A 2 41.51 6.06 -20.86
CA LEU A 2 42.77 6.47 -21.51
C LEU A 2 42.57 7.52 -22.63
N ASP A 3 41.44 7.43 -23.33
CA ASP A 3 41.07 8.39 -24.37
C ASP A 3 40.76 9.78 -23.78
N LEU A 4 39.91 9.83 -22.75
CA LEU A 4 39.64 11.06 -21.98
C LEU A 4 40.92 11.67 -21.40
N ALA A 5 41.88 10.85 -20.97
CA ALA A 5 43.16 11.33 -20.47
C ALA A 5 44.04 11.94 -21.57
N ARG A 6 44.01 11.37 -22.78
CA ARG A 6 44.70 11.94 -23.96
C ARG A 6 44.13 13.30 -24.35
N HIS A 7 42.83 13.50 -24.16
CA HIS A 7 42.15 14.77 -24.39
C HIS A 7 42.24 15.75 -23.22
N GLY A 8 43.03 15.42 -22.18
CA GLY A 8 43.21 16.29 -21.01
C GLY A 8 41.95 16.47 -20.17
N ILE A 9 40.92 15.62 -20.35
CA ILE A 9 39.65 15.66 -19.62
C ILE A 9 39.80 14.96 -18.25
N THR A 10 40.58 13.87 -18.19
CA THR A 10 40.86 13.15 -16.94
C THR A 10 42.35 13.03 -16.69
N VAL A 11 42.74 12.91 -15.42
CA VAL A 11 44.12 12.61 -15.01
C VAL A 11 44.12 11.43 -14.04
N SER A 12 45.16 10.59 -14.12
CA SER A 12 45.31 9.47 -13.19
C SER A 12 45.90 9.97 -11.87
N GLU A 13 45.23 9.63 -10.77
CA GLU A 13 45.59 10.05 -9.40
C GLU A 13 46.33 8.95 -8.62
N GLY A 14 46.74 7.87 -9.29
CA GLY A 14 47.33 6.68 -8.68
C GLY A 14 46.33 5.53 -8.54
N SER A 15 46.53 4.69 -7.52
CA SER A 15 45.66 3.55 -7.21
C SER A 15 45.14 3.62 -5.78
N SER A 16 43.94 3.09 -5.54
CA SER A 16 43.39 2.90 -4.20
C SER A 16 44.17 1.83 -3.43
N ARG A 17 43.90 1.71 -2.12
CA ARG A 17 44.49 0.65 -1.27
C ARG A 17 44.17 -0.76 -1.77
N ASP A 18 43.06 -0.92 -2.47
CA ASP A 18 42.59 -2.19 -3.02
C ASP A 18 43.10 -2.44 -4.46
N GLY A 19 44.03 -1.60 -4.94
CA GLY A 19 44.68 -1.75 -6.25
C GLY A 19 43.91 -1.13 -7.44
N ASN A 20 42.74 -0.55 -7.22
CA ASN A 20 41.92 0.04 -8.28
C ASN A 20 42.48 1.41 -8.73
N LYS A 21 42.59 1.63 -10.04
CA LYS A 21 43.13 2.88 -10.60
C LYS A 21 42.16 4.05 -10.39
N LEU A 22 42.67 5.13 -9.79
CA LEU A 22 41.92 6.35 -9.51
C LEU A 22 42.12 7.37 -10.63
N TRP A 23 41.04 8.03 -11.00
CA TRP A 23 41.00 9.07 -12.02
C TRP A 23 40.23 10.28 -11.48
N SER A 24 40.72 11.48 -11.76
CA SER A 24 40.02 12.75 -11.48
C SER A 24 39.73 13.48 -12.79
N LEU A 25 38.69 14.31 -12.79
CA LEU A 25 38.47 15.29 -13.85
C LEU A 25 39.47 16.44 -13.69
N THR A 26 40.03 16.90 -14.80
CA THR A 26 40.77 18.17 -14.84
C THR A 26 39.79 19.34 -14.82
N PRO A 27 40.24 20.61 -14.66
CA PRO A 27 39.35 21.76 -14.83
C PRO A 27 38.60 21.73 -16.17
N HIS A 28 39.28 21.36 -17.26
CA HIS A 28 38.65 21.23 -18.58
C HIS A 28 37.62 20.10 -18.62
N GLY A 29 37.87 18.98 -17.93
CA GLY A 29 36.89 17.91 -17.79
C GLY A 29 35.70 18.28 -16.91
N LEU A 30 35.90 19.12 -15.89
CA LEU A 30 34.83 19.68 -15.07
C LEU A 30 33.96 20.65 -15.88
N ASP A 31 34.56 21.49 -16.72
CA ASP A 31 33.82 22.39 -17.62
C ASP A 31 32.99 21.61 -18.65
N ALA A 32 33.58 20.57 -19.26
CA ALA A 32 32.88 19.69 -20.18
C ALA A 32 31.73 18.92 -19.49
N ALA A 33 31.95 18.46 -18.26
CA ALA A 33 30.89 17.84 -17.46
C ALA A 33 29.80 18.84 -17.07
N ALA A 34 30.18 20.09 -16.75
CA ALA A 34 29.26 21.16 -16.41
C ALA A 34 28.31 21.50 -17.55
N GLU A 35 28.83 21.58 -18.77
CA GLU A 35 28.04 21.75 -19.99
C GLU A 35 27.10 20.56 -20.21
N ALA A 36 27.62 19.33 -20.16
CA ALA A 36 26.84 18.13 -20.43
C ALA A 36 25.73 17.88 -19.40
N LEU A 37 25.95 18.25 -18.14
CA LEU A 37 25.00 18.04 -17.05
C LEU A 37 24.14 19.28 -16.73
N GLY A 38 24.40 20.41 -17.38
CA GLY A 38 23.69 21.67 -17.12
C GLY A 38 23.86 22.20 -15.69
N ARG A 39 25.00 21.94 -15.04
CA ARG A 39 25.28 22.31 -13.65
C ARG A 39 26.66 22.92 -13.51
N PRO A 40 26.89 23.92 -12.65
CA PRO A 40 28.18 24.59 -12.56
C PRO A 40 29.25 23.70 -11.88
N ALA A 41 30.51 23.91 -12.28
CA ALA A 41 31.66 23.09 -11.86
C ALA A 41 31.93 23.11 -10.35
N ASP A 42 31.56 24.18 -9.65
CA ASP A 42 31.68 24.33 -8.20
C ASP A 42 30.71 23.43 -7.41
N GLN A 43 29.70 22.86 -8.08
CA GLN A 43 28.73 21.92 -7.52
C GLN A 43 29.04 20.45 -7.86
N MET A 44 30.16 20.17 -8.55
CA MET A 44 30.49 18.85 -9.13
C MET A 44 31.37 17.93 -8.25
N GLY A 45 31.52 18.26 -6.97
CA GLY A 45 32.29 17.44 -6.01
C GLY A 45 33.80 17.64 -6.08
N GLY A 46 34.52 17.15 -5.07
CA GLY A 46 35.98 17.34 -4.90
C GLY A 46 36.85 16.37 -5.71
N THR A 47 38.17 16.59 -5.70
CA THR A 47 39.13 15.76 -6.44
C THR A 47 39.26 14.34 -5.89
N ALA A 48 39.50 13.36 -6.77
CA ALA A 48 39.50 11.93 -6.44
C ALA A 48 40.52 11.52 -5.34
N ARG A 49 41.61 12.28 -5.17
CA ARG A 49 42.62 12.03 -4.14
C ARG A 49 42.10 12.28 -2.71
N GLY A 50 41.16 13.21 -2.53
CA GLY A 50 40.51 13.48 -1.24
C GLY A 50 39.56 12.35 -0.83
N ALA A 51 38.86 11.74 -1.80
CA ALA A 51 38.02 10.58 -1.57
C ALA A 51 38.85 9.38 -1.08
N ALA A 52 40.00 9.09 -1.72
CA ALA A 52 40.84 7.93 -1.42
C ALA A 52 41.39 7.84 0.02
N ARG A 53 41.59 8.96 0.71
CA ARG A 53 42.25 8.98 2.04
C ARG A 53 41.31 8.81 3.24
N SER A 54 40.02 9.13 3.12
CA SER A 54 39.09 9.06 4.29
C SER A 54 37.61 8.82 3.96
N GLY A 55 37.17 8.81 2.69
CA GLY A 55 35.75 8.65 2.31
C GLY A 55 35.48 7.72 1.12
N ALA A 56 36.51 7.08 0.57
CA ALA A 56 36.48 6.43 -0.73
C ALA A 56 35.49 5.26 -0.84
N PRO A 57 35.46 4.30 0.11
CA PRO A 57 34.57 3.15 -0.03
C PRO A 57 33.09 3.52 -0.03
N HIS A 58 32.71 4.55 0.75
CA HIS A 58 31.32 5.03 0.82
C HIS A 58 30.95 5.81 -0.43
N ALA A 59 31.73 6.82 -0.81
CA ALA A 59 31.48 7.60 -2.02
C ALA A 59 31.48 6.72 -3.28
N MET A 60 32.35 5.70 -3.35
CA MET A 60 32.32 4.73 -4.44
C MET A 60 31.05 3.89 -4.41
N ALA A 61 30.61 3.38 -3.25
CA ALA A 61 29.37 2.61 -3.16
C ALA A 61 28.14 3.44 -3.57
N VAL A 62 28.13 4.75 -3.26
CA VAL A 62 27.11 5.69 -3.75
C VAL A 62 27.16 5.82 -5.28
N ASN A 63 28.35 6.00 -5.87
CA ASN A 63 28.49 6.07 -7.32
C ASN A 63 28.07 4.75 -8.01
N GLU A 64 28.48 3.60 -7.48
CA GLU A 64 28.10 2.28 -8.00
C GLU A 64 26.59 2.06 -7.89
N THR A 65 25.95 2.54 -6.82
CA THR A 65 24.50 2.53 -6.67
C THR A 65 23.81 3.36 -7.76
N ILE A 66 24.30 4.57 -8.01
CA ILE A 66 23.78 5.44 -9.08
C ILE A 66 23.95 4.78 -10.45
N ILE A 67 25.11 4.17 -10.72
CA ILE A 67 25.36 3.46 -11.98
C ILE A 67 24.42 2.25 -12.12
N ALA A 68 24.27 1.44 -11.06
CA ALA A 68 23.43 0.25 -11.07
C ALA A 68 21.94 0.58 -11.28
N ILE A 69 21.47 1.71 -10.74
CA ILE A 69 20.09 2.17 -10.94
C ILE A 69 19.92 2.85 -12.31
N THR A 70 20.84 3.71 -12.73
CA THR A 70 20.69 4.44 -14.00
C THR A 70 20.87 3.52 -15.21
N ARG A 71 21.70 2.48 -15.09
CA ARG A 71 22.13 1.57 -16.17
C ARG A 71 22.37 2.33 -17.48
N THR A 72 23.02 3.49 -17.41
CA THR A 72 23.24 4.32 -18.60
C THR A 72 23.98 3.47 -19.62
N PRO A 73 23.37 3.15 -20.79
CA PRO A 73 24.07 2.41 -21.80
C PRO A 73 25.27 3.25 -22.22
N ALA A 74 26.44 2.63 -22.35
CA ALA A 74 27.60 3.31 -22.88
C ALA A 74 27.22 3.85 -24.26
N THR A 75 27.11 5.16 -24.41
CA THR A 75 26.87 5.77 -25.71
C THR A 75 28.01 5.33 -26.62
N PRO A 76 27.73 4.68 -27.76
CA PRO A 76 28.77 4.36 -28.72
C PRO A 76 29.45 5.68 -29.10
N THR A 77 30.67 5.87 -28.65
CA THR A 77 31.47 6.99 -29.13
C THR A 77 31.67 6.74 -30.62
N SER A 78 31.27 7.69 -31.46
CA SER A 78 31.61 7.61 -32.88
C SER A 78 33.12 7.40 -32.96
N PRO A 79 33.60 6.39 -33.71
CA PRO A 79 35.03 6.17 -33.82
C PRO A 79 35.64 7.47 -34.37
N VAL A 80 36.47 8.11 -33.56
CA VAL A 80 37.27 9.25 -33.99
C VAL A 80 37.98 8.82 -35.27
N PRO A 81 37.84 9.56 -36.39
CA PRO A 81 38.39 9.13 -37.67
C PRO A 81 39.89 8.93 -37.52
N ARG A 82 40.31 7.66 -37.47
CA ARG A 82 41.70 7.30 -37.63
C ARG A 82 42.03 7.62 -39.07
N GLN A 83 42.95 8.53 -39.29
CA GLN A 83 43.57 8.71 -40.59
C GLN A 83 44.26 7.38 -40.96
N ARG A 84 43.58 6.53 -41.73
CA ARG A 84 44.20 5.47 -42.52
C ARG A 84 43.31 5.06 -43.68
N THR A 85 43.99 5.03 -44.82
CA THR A 85 43.67 4.49 -46.14
C THR A 85 42.63 3.36 -46.17
N ASP A 86 41.64 3.61 -47.02
CA ASP A 86 40.82 2.71 -47.85
C ASP A 86 39.77 1.74 -47.26
N SER A 87 38.56 1.98 -47.80
CA SER A 87 37.38 1.13 -48.06
C SER A 87 36.42 0.77 -46.91
N PRO A 88 35.11 1.16 -47.02
CA PRO A 88 34.09 0.81 -46.04
C PRO A 88 33.28 -0.44 -46.47
N SER A 89 33.06 -1.33 -45.52
CA SER A 89 31.86 -2.20 -45.50
C SER A 89 30.90 -1.65 -44.44
N PRO A 90 29.58 -1.57 -44.72
CA PRO A 90 28.63 -1.02 -43.78
C PRO A 90 28.39 -2.00 -42.62
N PRO A 91 28.39 -1.55 -41.35
CA PRO A 91 27.91 -2.38 -40.26
C PRO A 91 26.38 -2.43 -40.30
N VAL A 92 25.84 -3.64 -40.32
CA VAL A 92 24.42 -3.93 -40.10
C VAL A 92 24.10 -3.56 -38.65
N ALA A 93 23.22 -2.59 -38.47
CA ALA A 93 22.67 -2.25 -37.17
C ALA A 93 21.74 -3.38 -36.71
N VAL A 94 22.23 -4.19 -35.75
CA VAL A 94 21.38 -5.10 -34.97
C VAL A 94 20.71 -4.25 -33.90
N GLU A 95 19.50 -3.77 -34.19
CA GLU A 95 18.57 -3.29 -33.17
C GLU A 95 18.06 -4.49 -32.37
N ALA A 96 18.86 -4.94 -31.41
CA ALA A 96 18.44 -5.89 -30.40
C ALA A 96 17.77 -5.13 -29.26
N ASP A 97 16.44 -5.26 -29.21
CA ASP A 97 15.52 -5.08 -28.08
C ASP A 97 16.12 -4.42 -26.80
N VAL A 98 16.11 -3.08 -26.78
CA VAL A 98 16.75 -2.21 -25.77
C VAL A 98 15.93 -2.09 -24.46
N VAL A 99 14.76 -2.73 -24.39
CA VAL A 99 13.79 -2.52 -23.29
C VAL A 99 14.28 -3.11 -21.95
N GLY A 100 15.12 -4.16 -21.97
CA GLY A 100 15.64 -4.81 -20.75
C GLY A 100 16.89 -4.17 -20.12
N LEU A 101 17.53 -3.22 -20.80
CA LEU A 101 18.80 -2.62 -20.37
C LEU A 101 18.68 -1.17 -19.89
N ARG A 102 17.52 -0.53 -20.09
CA ARG A 102 17.32 0.85 -19.65
C ARG A 102 17.11 0.87 -18.14
N GLY A 103 17.94 1.61 -17.42
CA GLY A 103 17.75 1.85 -16.00
C GLY A 103 16.80 3.02 -15.76
N ILE A 104 16.80 3.49 -14.52
CA ILE A 104 15.91 4.54 -14.03
C ILE A 104 16.66 5.86 -13.95
N GLY A 105 16.09 6.87 -14.62
CA GLY A 105 16.65 8.22 -14.66
C GLY A 105 17.85 8.34 -15.58
N LEU A 106 18.40 9.56 -15.64
CA LEU A 106 19.69 9.87 -16.27
C LEU A 106 20.69 10.27 -15.19
N VAL A 107 21.99 10.33 -15.54
CA VAL A 107 23.01 10.80 -14.59
C VAL A 107 22.70 12.22 -14.06
N GLY A 108 22.15 13.09 -14.92
CA GLY A 108 21.71 14.44 -14.53
C GLY A 108 20.50 14.47 -13.58
N SER A 109 19.76 13.37 -13.44
CA SER A 109 18.61 13.23 -12.54
C SER A 109 19.03 13.05 -11.07
N TRP A 110 20.33 12.89 -10.80
CA TRP A 110 20.87 12.61 -9.47
C TRP A 110 21.50 13.83 -8.81
N SER A 111 21.33 13.92 -7.49
CA SER A 111 22.08 14.82 -6.62
C SER A 111 22.65 14.03 -5.45
N THR A 112 23.94 14.18 -5.16
CA THR A 112 24.62 13.50 -4.06
C THR A 112 24.81 14.43 -2.86
N GLU A 113 24.97 13.84 -1.68
CA GLU A 113 25.24 14.55 -0.41
C GLU A 113 24.22 15.66 -0.07
N VAL A 114 22.94 15.42 -0.37
CA VAL A 114 21.89 16.43 -0.25
C VAL A 114 21.58 16.70 1.22
N SER A 115 21.90 17.91 1.67
CA SER A 115 21.67 18.34 3.06
C SER A 115 20.21 18.79 3.27
N LEU A 116 19.50 18.09 4.16
CA LEU A 116 18.13 18.35 4.55
C LEU A 116 18.13 19.08 5.89
N ASN A 117 18.13 20.40 5.81
CA ASN A 117 18.25 21.28 6.97
C ASN A 117 16.96 21.26 7.80
N LEU A 118 17.07 20.90 9.08
CA LEU A 118 16.01 21.10 10.07
C LEU A 118 16.14 22.51 10.69
N PRO A 119 15.04 23.25 10.88
CA PRO A 119 15.05 24.48 11.67
C PRO A 119 15.41 24.14 13.12
N SER A 120 16.36 24.89 13.69
CA SER A 120 16.81 24.74 15.07
C SER A 120 16.75 26.11 15.75
N SER A 121 16.12 26.18 16.92
CA SER A 121 16.10 27.38 17.76
C SER A 121 17.42 27.62 18.51
N ARG A 122 18.43 26.72 18.42
CA ARG A 122 19.68 26.78 19.20
C ARG A 122 20.96 26.46 18.41
N GLY A 123 21.06 26.90 17.15
CA GLY A 123 22.35 27.00 16.43
C GLY A 123 23.01 25.70 15.97
N THR A 124 22.74 24.55 16.57
CA THR A 124 23.15 23.23 16.04
C THR A 124 22.08 22.70 15.09
N ARG A 125 22.40 22.66 13.79
CA ARG A 125 21.55 22.02 12.77
C ARG A 125 21.70 20.50 12.90
N THR A 126 20.70 19.82 13.46
CA THR A 126 20.52 18.37 13.28
C THR A 126 20.01 18.12 11.86
N ALA A 127 20.82 18.39 10.85
CA ALA A 127 20.47 18.05 9.47
C ALA A 127 20.62 16.54 9.26
N VAL A 128 19.70 15.94 8.50
CA VAL A 128 19.97 14.66 7.84
C VAL A 128 20.57 14.97 6.47
N ARG A 129 21.54 14.17 6.04
CA ARG A 129 22.15 14.29 4.71
C ARG A 129 21.84 13.00 3.97
N ALA A 130 21.14 13.11 2.86
CA ALA A 130 20.92 11.98 1.96
C ALA A 130 22.21 11.72 1.17
N ASP A 131 22.58 10.45 1.02
CA ASP A 131 23.73 10.08 0.21
C ASP A 131 23.46 10.42 -1.27
N ALA A 132 22.26 10.11 -1.76
CA ALA A 132 21.80 10.53 -3.07
C ALA A 132 20.29 10.80 -3.10
N VAL A 133 19.85 11.60 -4.07
CA VAL A 133 18.45 11.89 -4.37
C VAL A 133 18.25 11.77 -5.88
N LEU A 134 17.25 10.99 -6.28
CA LEU A 134 16.86 10.77 -7.67
C LEU A 134 15.54 11.47 -7.98
N GLN A 135 15.52 12.23 -9.06
CA GLN A 135 14.31 12.81 -9.66
C GLN A 135 14.12 12.26 -11.07
N ALA A 136 13.28 11.23 -11.20
CA ALA A 136 12.98 10.58 -12.49
C ALA A 136 11.46 10.54 -12.75
N PRO A 137 10.80 11.71 -12.94
CA PRO A 137 9.37 11.76 -13.23
C PRO A 137 9.00 11.00 -14.51
N GLU A 138 9.93 10.86 -15.46
CA GLU A 138 9.77 10.06 -16.68
C GLU A 138 9.60 8.55 -16.42
N ALA A 139 9.98 8.09 -15.23
CA ALA A 139 9.80 6.72 -14.77
C ALA A 139 8.58 6.56 -13.83
N ASP A 140 7.72 7.58 -13.75
CA ASP A 140 6.59 7.68 -12.81
C ASP A 140 7.02 7.50 -11.34
N LEU A 141 8.25 7.92 -11.03
CA LEU A 141 8.80 7.81 -9.68
C LEU A 141 8.66 9.11 -8.90
N PRO A 142 8.14 9.07 -7.67
CA PRO A 142 8.33 10.18 -6.74
C PRO A 142 9.83 10.39 -6.50
N VAL A 143 10.20 11.58 -6.03
CA VAL A 143 11.58 11.84 -5.61
C VAL A 143 12.03 10.73 -4.63
N LEU A 144 13.10 10.02 -4.99
CA LEU A 144 13.61 8.89 -4.23
C LEU A 144 14.87 9.32 -3.49
N PHE A 145 14.83 9.23 -2.17
CA PHE A 145 16.01 9.43 -1.32
C PHE A 145 16.74 8.10 -1.18
N VAL A 146 18.06 8.12 -1.28
CA VAL A 146 18.90 6.92 -1.21
C VAL A 146 19.94 7.09 -0.11
N GLU A 147 19.99 6.11 0.77
CA GLU A 147 21.05 5.88 1.75
C GLU A 147 21.84 4.64 1.32
N VAL A 148 23.16 4.73 1.31
CA VAL A 148 24.01 3.59 1.05
C VAL A 148 24.62 3.12 2.35
N ASP A 149 24.47 1.84 2.69
CA ASP A 149 25.01 1.31 3.94
C ASP A 149 26.08 0.26 3.65
N ASN A 150 27.34 0.64 3.90
CA ASN A 150 28.48 -0.27 3.84
C ASN A 150 28.56 -1.25 5.04
N CYS A 151 27.49 -1.34 5.83
CA CYS A 151 27.39 -2.10 7.06
C CYS A 151 28.44 -1.71 8.12
N THR A 152 28.87 -0.44 8.12
CA THR A 152 29.87 0.07 9.07
C THR A 152 29.27 0.79 10.26
N GLU A 153 28.08 1.38 10.11
CA GLU A 153 27.35 1.94 11.24
C GLU A 153 26.45 0.89 11.91
N THR A 154 25.96 1.15 13.12
CA THR A 154 25.06 0.21 13.79
C THR A 154 23.65 0.28 13.20
N PRO A 155 22.84 -0.79 13.29
CA PRO A 155 21.44 -0.78 12.84
C PRO A 155 20.62 0.36 13.46
N GLU A 156 20.88 0.69 14.72
CA GLU A 156 20.18 1.74 15.48
C GLU A 156 20.44 3.12 14.90
N ARG A 157 21.69 3.36 14.49
CA ARG A 157 22.07 4.64 13.86
C ARG A 157 21.40 4.81 12.50
N LEU A 158 21.35 3.74 11.71
CA LEU A 158 20.63 3.72 10.44
C LEU A 158 19.13 3.93 10.66
N ALA A 159 18.52 3.22 11.62
CA ALA A 159 17.10 3.40 11.96
C ALA A 159 16.78 4.83 12.41
N ALA A 160 17.65 5.44 13.22
CA ALA A 160 17.50 6.82 13.68
C ALA A 160 17.58 7.87 12.55
N LYS A 161 18.14 7.54 11.38
CA LYS A 161 18.09 8.43 10.21
C LYS A 161 16.65 8.60 9.71
N PHE A 162 15.83 7.55 9.72
CA PHE A 162 14.45 7.62 9.23
C PHE A 162 13.57 8.57 10.05
N GLU A 163 13.79 8.65 11.37
CA GLU A 163 13.11 9.63 12.21
C GLU A 163 13.47 11.08 11.83
N LYS A 164 14.73 11.32 11.45
CA LYS A 164 15.17 12.63 10.95
C LYS A 164 14.56 12.95 9.60
N TYR A 165 14.48 11.96 8.70
CA TYR A 165 13.76 12.10 7.43
C TYR A 165 12.29 12.45 7.66
N ARG A 166 11.60 11.74 8.55
CA ARG A 166 10.19 11.99 8.88
C ARG A 166 10.00 13.39 9.44
N THR A 167 10.89 13.81 10.35
CA THR A 167 10.89 15.17 10.90
C THR A 167 11.06 16.21 9.80
N TYR A 168 11.99 16.00 8.87
CA TYR A 168 12.20 16.89 7.73
C TYR A 168 10.99 16.92 6.79
N PHE A 169 10.40 15.76 6.47
CA PHE A 169 9.26 15.67 5.55
C PHE A 169 7.98 16.30 6.10
N ARG A 170 7.85 16.38 7.43
CA ARG A 170 6.77 17.11 8.12
C ARG A 170 6.96 18.63 8.15
N LEU A 171 8.17 19.14 7.89
CA LEU A 171 8.39 20.58 7.90
C LEU A 171 7.54 21.25 6.82
N LYS A 172 6.83 22.31 7.20
CA LYS A 172 6.01 23.11 6.30
C LYS A 172 6.65 24.48 6.07
N THR A 173 6.41 25.01 4.88
CA THR A 173 6.69 26.40 4.53
C THR A 173 5.45 27.00 3.88
N ARG A 174 5.32 28.32 3.98
CA ARG A 174 4.23 29.04 3.35
C ARG A 174 4.64 29.48 1.94
N THR A 175 3.82 29.18 0.95
CA THR A 175 4.03 29.68 -0.41
C THR A 175 3.74 31.18 -0.49
N THR A 176 4.14 31.81 -1.59
CA THR A 176 3.78 33.20 -1.91
C THR A 176 2.26 33.42 -1.98
N GLN A 177 1.49 32.36 -2.26
CA GLN A 177 0.02 32.35 -2.30
C GLN A 177 -0.61 32.07 -0.92
N GLY A 178 0.19 31.96 0.15
CA GLY A 178 -0.29 31.77 1.52
C GLY A 178 -0.63 30.33 1.89
N LEU A 179 -0.49 29.36 0.97
CA LEU A 179 -0.73 27.94 1.20
C LEU A 179 0.43 27.32 1.98
N GLU A 180 0.14 26.48 2.98
CA GLU A 180 1.16 25.69 3.66
C GLU A 180 1.44 24.41 2.89
N LEU A 181 2.69 24.20 2.48
CA LEU A 181 3.15 22.98 1.83
C LEU A 181 4.38 22.42 2.54
N PRO A 182 4.58 21.09 2.51
CA PRO A 182 5.83 20.51 2.97
C PRO A 182 7.04 21.12 2.25
N VAL A 183 8.11 21.44 2.99
CA VAL A 183 9.33 22.08 2.47
C VAL A 183 9.94 21.29 1.32
N TRP A 184 9.87 19.98 1.35
CA TRP A 184 10.39 19.15 0.27
C TRP A 184 9.57 19.29 -1.03
N ARG A 185 8.27 19.56 -0.95
CA ARG A 185 7.41 19.79 -2.13
C ARG A 185 7.70 21.10 -2.84
N SER A 186 8.41 22.05 -2.21
CA SER A 186 8.89 23.24 -2.93
C SER A 186 10.19 23.00 -3.70
N ARG A 187 10.88 21.88 -3.44
CA ARG A 187 12.15 21.53 -4.11
C ARG A 187 11.99 20.48 -5.19
N TYR A 188 11.00 19.60 -5.06
CA TYR A 188 10.81 18.46 -5.92
C TYR A 188 9.41 18.51 -6.55
N ALA A 189 9.33 18.21 -7.84
CA ALA A 189 8.08 18.22 -8.59
C ALA A 189 7.08 17.19 -8.01
N ALA A 190 5.79 17.52 -8.07
CA ALA A 190 4.73 16.59 -7.68
C ALA A 190 4.56 15.50 -8.75
N THR A 191 4.42 14.26 -8.31
CA THR A 191 4.25 13.09 -9.18
C THR A 191 2.85 12.45 -9.03
N GLY A 192 1.88 13.22 -8.53
CA GLY A 192 0.51 12.72 -8.25
C GLY A 192 0.39 11.77 -7.06
N ARG A 193 1.51 11.33 -6.47
CA ARG A 193 1.53 10.43 -5.32
C ARG A 193 1.44 11.19 -4.00
N ASP A 194 0.53 10.77 -3.14
CA ASP A 194 0.38 11.30 -1.79
C ASP A 194 1.32 10.65 -0.77
N GLY A 195 1.48 11.34 0.37
CA GLY A 195 2.36 10.92 1.47
C GLY A 195 3.80 11.45 1.34
N HIS A 196 4.68 10.90 2.18
CA HIS A 196 6.09 11.24 2.23
C HIS A 196 6.88 10.57 1.09
N PRO A 197 8.00 11.17 0.63
CA PRO A 197 8.89 10.54 -0.34
C PRO A 197 9.45 9.21 0.14
N PRO A 198 9.66 8.23 -0.75
CA PRO A 198 10.33 6.99 -0.38
C PRO A 198 11.81 7.20 -0.03
N VAL A 199 12.31 6.37 0.89
CA VAL A 199 13.73 6.28 1.24
C VAL A 199 14.19 4.85 0.98
N ALA A 200 15.11 4.67 0.04
CA ALA A 200 15.76 3.41 -0.24
C ALA A 200 17.08 3.29 0.53
N VAL A 201 17.32 2.13 1.13
CA VAL A 201 18.62 1.73 1.65
C VAL A 201 19.22 0.69 0.72
N VAL A 202 20.39 1.00 0.18
CA VAL A 202 21.20 0.08 -0.63
C VAL A 202 22.32 -0.44 0.23
N PHE A 203 22.19 -1.70 0.67
CA PHE A 203 23.22 -2.36 1.46
C PHE A 203 24.36 -2.82 0.57
N ASN A 204 25.58 -2.45 0.94
CA ASN A 204 26.82 -2.89 0.31
C ASN A 204 27.72 -3.55 1.39
N PRO A 205 27.40 -4.78 1.82
CA PRO A 205 28.14 -5.45 2.89
C PRO A 205 29.61 -5.75 2.52
N GLY A 206 29.94 -5.75 1.22
CA GLY A 206 31.23 -6.24 0.71
C GLY A 206 31.56 -7.62 1.27
N THR A 207 32.80 -7.82 1.70
CA THR A 207 33.25 -9.05 2.35
C THR A 207 33.05 -9.06 3.88
N ARG A 208 32.45 -8.01 4.46
CA ARG A 208 32.39 -7.82 5.92
C ARG A 208 31.29 -8.62 6.59
N MET A 209 30.24 -8.94 5.85
CA MET A 209 29.02 -9.51 6.40
C MET A 209 28.44 -10.54 5.43
N GLY A 210 28.28 -11.77 5.91
CA GLY A 210 27.62 -12.83 5.13
C GLY A 210 26.11 -12.60 4.99
N PRO A 211 25.44 -13.38 4.13
CA PRO A 211 24.01 -13.21 3.83
C PRO A 211 23.10 -13.24 5.08
N GLU A 212 23.39 -14.11 6.03
CA GLU A 212 22.62 -14.22 7.28
C GLU A 212 22.79 -12.99 8.19
N GLY A 213 24.03 -12.49 8.32
CA GLY A 213 24.32 -11.27 9.07
C GLY A 213 23.59 -10.07 8.48
N LEU A 214 23.59 -9.95 7.13
CA LEU A 214 22.88 -8.89 6.44
C LEU A 214 21.36 -9.00 6.66
N LYS A 215 20.80 -10.21 6.56
CA LYS A 215 19.38 -10.44 6.84
C LYS A 215 19.01 -10.01 8.27
N ASN A 216 19.82 -10.38 9.26
CA ASN A 216 19.61 -10.01 10.67
C ASN A 216 19.69 -8.49 10.87
N ARG A 217 20.65 -7.83 10.21
CA ARG A 217 20.76 -6.37 10.20
C ARG A 217 19.50 -5.73 9.59
N MET A 218 19.08 -6.14 8.41
CA MET A 218 17.87 -5.64 7.75
C MET A 218 16.63 -5.81 8.64
N ASN A 219 16.48 -6.96 9.29
CA ASN A 219 15.38 -7.21 10.23
C ASN A 219 15.42 -6.29 11.45
N THR A 220 16.62 -6.06 12.00
CA THR A 220 16.81 -5.15 13.13
C THR A 220 16.41 -3.72 12.77
N VAL A 221 16.89 -3.22 11.62
CA VAL A 221 16.51 -1.89 11.11
C VAL A 221 15.01 -1.81 10.86
N LEU A 222 14.41 -2.84 10.25
CA LEU A 222 12.97 -2.91 10.00
C LEU A 222 12.17 -2.80 11.31
N GLN A 223 12.57 -3.53 12.35
CA GLN A 223 11.89 -3.50 13.64
C GLN A 223 12.04 -2.15 14.34
N GLN A 224 13.26 -1.60 14.37
CA GLN A 224 13.57 -0.34 15.06
C GLN A 224 12.97 0.90 14.36
N SER A 225 12.67 0.81 13.06
CA SER A 225 12.07 1.90 12.28
C SER A 225 10.56 1.76 12.10
N ARG A 226 9.90 0.79 12.76
CA ARG A 226 8.49 0.45 12.56
C ARG A 226 7.55 1.65 12.65
N ASP A 227 7.77 2.54 13.61
CA ASP A 227 6.92 3.71 13.84
C ASP A 227 7.00 4.76 12.70
N VAL A 228 8.01 4.66 11.84
CA VAL A 228 8.22 5.55 10.69
C VAL A 228 7.51 5.04 9.44
N TRP A 229 7.46 3.72 9.21
CA TRP A 229 6.98 3.15 7.92
C TRP A 229 5.65 2.40 8.00
N SER A 230 5.20 1.95 9.18
CA SER A 230 4.09 0.98 9.29
C SER A 230 2.70 1.54 8.97
N GLY A 231 2.54 2.86 8.94
CA GLY A 231 1.22 3.51 8.84
C GLY A 231 0.39 3.30 10.11
N THR A 232 -0.74 4.01 10.19
CA THR A 232 -1.67 3.90 11.32
C THR A 232 -2.91 3.14 10.88
N TYR A 233 -3.22 2.02 11.54
CA TYR A 233 -4.46 1.30 11.24
C TYR A 233 -5.67 2.13 11.68
N ARG A 234 -6.58 2.38 10.74
CA ARG A 234 -7.85 3.05 10.93
C ARG A 234 -8.95 1.99 10.89
N TRP A 235 -9.59 1.82 12.03
CA TRP A 235 -10.76 0.96 12.16
C TRP A 235 -11.99 1.64 11.56
N HIS A 236 -12.80 0.89 10.81
CA HIS A 236 -14.09 1.37 10.33
C HIS A 236 -15.16 0.27 10.49
N GLY A 237 -15.85 0.28 11.63
CA GLY A 237 -16.92 -0.66 11.94
C GLY A 237 -17.68 -0.27 13.21
N THR A 238 -19.00 -0.45 13.20
CA THR A 238 -19.87 -0.36 14.39
C THR A 238 -19.73 -1.62 15.24
N TYR A 239 -19.86 -1.52 16.56
CA TYR A 239 -19.91 -2.68 17.45
C TYR A 239 -21.11 -3.57 17.09
N GLY A 240 -20.88 -4.60 16.29
CA GLY A 240 -21.82 -5.67 15.97
C GLY A 240 -21.17 -7.02 16.29
N VAL A 241 -21.89 -7.87 17.01
CA VAL A 241 -21.42 -9.22 17.37
C VAL A 241 -21.26 -10.04 16.08
N GLY A 242 -20.01 -10.32 15.69
CA GLY A 242 -19.70 -11.24 14.60
C GLY A 242 -19.15 -10.62 13.30
N GLU A 243 -19.03 -9.29 13.20
CA GLU A 243 -18.39 -8.68 12.02
C GLU A 243 -16.86 -8.66 12.16
N GLU A 244 -16.18 -9.10 11.11
CA GLU A 244 -14.72 -9.12 11.02
C GLU A 244 -14.16 -7.70 11.13
N ARG A 245 -12.99 -7.55 11.77
CA ARG A 245 -12.31 -6.26 11.96
C ARG A 245 -11.95 -5.64 10.61
N ASP A 246 -12.81 -4.78 10.04
CA ASP A 246 -12.52 -4.09 8.77
C ASP A 246 -11.93 -2.68 9.00
N GLY A 247 -11.02 -2.30 8.10
CA GLY A 247 -10.31 -1.04 8.19
C GLY A 247 -9.23 -0.91 7.12
N TYR A 248 -8.45 0.16 7.23
CA TYR A 248 -7.37 0.49 6.30
C TYR A 248 -6.14 1.02 7.05
N TYR A 249 -5.00 1.06 6.37
CA TYR A 249 -3.81 1.72 6.89
C TYR A 249 -3.68 3.13 6.33
N ASP A 250 -3.59 4.12 7.21
CA ASP A 250 -3.29 5.50 6.89
C ASP A 250 -1.76 5.68 6.82
N TYR A 251 -1.26 5.94 5.62
CA TYR A 251 0.16 6.16 5.33
C TYR A 251 0.51 7.64 5.13
N ALA A 252 -0.39 8.58 5.41
CA ALA A 252 -0.17 10.01 5.12
C ALA A 252 1.10 10.57 5.78
N ASP A 253 1.50 10.00 6.92
CA ASP A 253 2.68 10.40 7.68
C ASP A 253 3.73 9.28 7.83
N ALA A 254 3.59 8.21 7.04
CA ALA A 254 4.54 7.11 6.97
C ALA A 254 5.53 7.31 5.80
N ILE A 255 6.77 6.88 5.99
CA ILE A 255 7.78 6.86 4.92
C ILE A 255 7.78 5.47 4.27
N PRO A 256 7.64 5.35 2.94
CA PRO A 256 7.94 4.11 2.24
C PRO A 256 9.45 3.82 2.33
N VAL A 257 9.85 2.93 3.24
CA VAL A 257 11.25 2.52 3.40
C VAL A 257 11.50 1.25 2.59
N LEU A 258 12.42 1.32 1.64
CA LEU A 258 12.76 0.22 0.73
C LEU A 258 14.16 -0.30 1.04
N PHE A 259 14.36 -1.61 1.05
CA PHE A 259 15.68 -2.22 1.16
C PHE A 259 16.05 -2.97 -0.11
N THR A 260 17.31 -2.86 -0.50
CA THR A 260 17.93 -3.67 -1.56
C THR A 260 19.42 -3.84 -1.30
N THR A 261 20.12 -4.58 -2.15
CA THR A 261 21.59 -4.69 -2.10
C THR A 261 22.20 -4.21 -3.39
N LEU A 262 23.42 -3.69 -3.33
CA LEU A 262 24.15 -3.26 -4.52
C LEU A 262 24.31 -4.42 -5.51
N ASP A 263 24.65 -5.61 -5.02
CA ASP A 263 24.80 -6.82 -5.86
C ASP A 263 23.52 -7.16 -6.64
N ARG A 264 22.33 -7.03 -6.03
CA ARG A 264 21.05 -7.28 -6.69
C ARG A 264 20.75 -6.25 -7.78
N LEU A 265 21.02 -4.98 -7.50
CA LEU A 265 20.86 -3.91 -8.49
C LEU A 265 21.81 -4.10 -9.68
N GLN A 266 23.06 -4.50 -9.43
CA GLN A 266 24.03 -4.76 -10.48
C GLN A 266 23.63 -5.98 -11.33
N ALA A 267 23.25 -7.09 -10.69
CA ALA A 267 22.87 -8.33 -11.37
C ALA A 267 21.55 -8.17 -12.17
N ASP A 268 20.47 -7.82 -11.47
CA ASP A 268 19.12 -7.95 -12.02
C ASP A 268 18.57 -6.60 -12.52
N GLY A 269 19.00 -5.51 -11.88
CA GLY A 269 18.62 -4.16 -12.27
C GLY A 269 17.50 -3.58 -11.45
N PRO A 270 17.25 -2.26 -11.60
CA PRO A 270 16.30 -1.55 -10.76
C PRO A 270 14.83 -1.86 -11.09
N HIS A 271 14.54 -2.41 -12.28
CA HIS A 271 13.19 -2.81 -12.69
C HIS A 271 12.81 -4.23 -12.27
N ALA A 272 13.79 -5.04 -11.85
CA ALA A 272 13.55 -6.38 -11.36
C ALA A 272 12.93 -6.39 -9.95
N ALA A 273 12.50 -7.56 -9.50
CA ALA A 273 11.98 -7.77 -8.15
C ALA A 273 13.13 -7.78 -7.11
N VAL A 274 13.75 -6.61 -6.91
CA VAL A 274 14.93 -6.43 -6.05
C VAL A 274 14.68 -5.47 -4.88
N TRP A 275 13.48 -4.91 -4.78
CA TRP A 275 13.10 -3.96 -3.75
C TRP A 275 12.24 -4.63 -2.69
N ARG A 276 12.66 -4.60 -1.44
CA ARG A 276 11.85 -5.08 -0.31
C ARG A 276 11.34 -3.89 0.49
N ARG A 277 10.05 -3.59 0.38
CA ARG A 277 9.44 -2.57 1.25
C ARG A 277 9.32 -3.05 2.69
N CYS A 278 9.67 -2.20 3.64
CA CYS A 278 9.41 -2.44 5.05
C CYS A 278 7.89 -2.55 5.27
N GLY A 279 7.46 -3.66 5.87
CA GLY A 279 6.05 -4.01 6.01
C GLY A 279 5.52 -4.98 4.95
N HIS A 280 6.26 -5.20 3.86
CA HIS A 280 5.95 -6.21 2.85
C HIS A 280 6.77 -7.50 3.09
N GLY A 281 6.25 -8.62 2.58
CA GLY A 281 6.78 -9.96 2.86
C GLY A 281 7.92 -10.40 1.92
N GLN A 282 8.02 -9.81 0.74
CA GLN A 282 8.85 -10.29 -0.36
C GLN A 282 9.63 -9.16 -1.05
N PHE A 283 10.51 -9.53 -1.97
CA PHE A 283 11.10 -8.60 -2.91
C PHE A 283 10.14 -8.40 -4.09
N GLU A 284 10.04 -7.16 -4.54
CA GLU A 284 9.02 -6.66 -5.46
C GLU A 284 9.68 -5.72 -6.47
N THR A 285 8.96 -5.44 -7.56
CA THR A 285 9.37 -4.36 -8.47
C THR A 285 9.24 -3.02 -7.74
N LEU A 286 9.94 -1.98 -8.22
CA LEU A 286 9.87 -0.66 -7.57
C LEU A 286 8.42 -0.10 -7.52
N PRO A 287 7.61 -0.17 -8.60
CA PRO A 287 6.21 0.25 -8.55
C PRO A 287 5.38 -0.55 -7.53
N ASP A 288 5.51 -1.88 -7.51
CA ASP A 288 4.76 -2.74 -6.58
C ASP A 288 5.14 -2.48 -5.13
N ALA A 289 6.44 -2.32 -4.87
CA ALA A 289 6.94 -1.96 -3.56
C ALA A 289 6.38 -0.61 -3.11
N LEU A 290 6.25 0.35 -4.02
CA LEU A 290 5.63 1.63 -3.70
C LEU A 290 4.10 1.52 -3.58
N ALA A 291 3.40 0.55 -4.13
CA ALA A 291 1.94 0.47 -4.02
C ALA A 291 1.44 0.31 -2.56
N ASN A 292 0.26 0.86 -2.25
CA ASN A 292 -0.37 0.75 -0.93
C ASN A 292 -1.70 -0.04 -1.01
N PRO A 293 -1.68 -1.37 -1.21
CA PRO A 293 -2.89 -2.14 -1.49
C PRO A 293 -3.92 -2.19 -0.33
N LYS A 294 -3.57 -1.66 0.84
CA LYS A 294 -4.42 -1.66 2.05
C LYS A 294 -4.72 -0.26 2.58
N ASP A 295 -4.53 0.77 1.74
CA ASP A 295 -4.85 2.14 2.11
C ASP A 295 -6.36 2.44 2.06
N HIS A 296 -6.68 3.71 2.33
CA HIS A 296 -8.03 4.22 2.33
C HIS A 296 -8.74 4.01 0.99
N ASP A 297 -8.07 4.23 -0.13
CA ASP A 297 -8.69 4.14 -1.47
C ASP A 297 -9.04 2.70 -1.80
N ALA A 298 -8.13 1.76 -1.51
CA ALA A 298 -8.42 0.34 -1.62
C ALA A 298 -9.59 -0.08 -0.71
N TRP A 299 -9.70 0.49 0.49
CA TRP A 299 -10.84 0.23 1.37
C TRP A 299 -12.14 0.85 0.87
N ALA A 300 -12.11 2.08 0.36
CA ALA A 300 -13.27 2.77 -0.19
C ALA A 300 -13.87 2.01 -1.38
N LEU A 301 -13.01 1.45 -2.25
CA LEU A 301 -13.44 0.57 -3.35
C LEU A 301 -14.13 -0.71 -2.83
N ARG A 302 -13.60 -1.33 -1.77
CA ARG A 302 -14.22 -2.52 -1.14
C ARG A 302 -15.55 -2.18 -0.48
N GLU A 303 -15.67 -1.01 0.14
CA GLU A 303 -16.91 -0.56 0.77
C GLU A 303 -17.97 -0.19 -0.28
N GLU A 304 -17.58 0.45 -1.38
CA GLU A 304 -18.49 0.73 -2.50
C GLU A 304 -19.02 -0.57 -3.13
N THR A 305 -18.14 -1.55 -3.34
CA THR A 305 -18.55 -2.89 -3.81
C THR A 305 -19.56 -3.53 -2.85
N ARG A 306 -19.33 -3.45 -1.54
CA ARG A 306 -20.27 -3.95 -0.52
C ARG A 306 -21.60 -3.21 -0.53
N ARG A 307 -21.60 -1.89 -0.73
CA ARG A 307 -22.83 -1.10 -0.87
C ARG A 307 -23.62 -1.56 -2.09
N GLN A 308 -22.98 -1.71 -3.24
CA GLN A 308 -23.62 -2.18 -4.46
C GLN A 308 -24.25 -3.57 -4.29
N GLN A 309 -23.57 -4.48 -3.59
CA GLN A 309 -24.13 -5.80 -3.25
C GLN A 309 -25.37 -5.69 -2.35
N ARG A 310 -25.30 -4.92 -1.26
CA ARG A 310 -26.46 -4.70 -0.38
C ARG A 310 -27.62 -4.02 -1.10
N ASP A 311 -27.33 -3.12 -2.03
CA ASP A 311 -28.35 -2.42 -2.81
C ASP A 311 -29.02 -3.38 -3.79
N ALA A 312 -28.25 -4.23 -4.47
CA ALA A 312 -28.76 -5.29 -5.32
C ALA A 312 -29.63 -6.29 -4.54
N GLU A 313 -29.18 -6.75 -3.37
CA GLU A 313 -29.96 -7.63 -2.48
C GLU A 313 -31.25 -6.96 -2.01
N ARG A 314 -31.22 -5.67 -1.65
CA ARG A 314 -32.45 -4.93 -1.28
C ARG A 314 -33.42 -4.82 -2.45
N VAL A 315 -32.92 -4.58 -3.67
CA VAL A 315 -33.76 -4.54 -4.88
C VAL A 315 -34.36 -5.92 -5.15
N GLU A 316 -33.58 -7.00 -5.05
CA GLU A 316 -34.05 -8.37 -5.23
C GLU A 316 -35.10 -8.74 -4.16
N GLN A 317 -34.86 -8.42 -2.89
CA GLN A 317 -35.82 -8.63 -1.80
C GLN A 317 -37.10 -7.82 -2.02
N GLN A 318 -37.01 -6.57 -2.49
CA GLN A 318 -38.17 -5.76 -2.81
C GLN A 318 -38.96 -6.33 -3.98
N GLN A 319 -38.29 -6.87 -5.01
CA GLN A 319 -38.94 -7.55 -6.12
C GLN A 319 -39.62 -8.84 -5.67
N ALA A 320 -38.93 -9.68 -4.89
CA ALA A 320 -39.48 -10.90 -4.32
C ALA A 320 -40.70 -10.61 -3.44
N TRP A 321 -40.61 -9.58 -2.59
CA TRP A 321 -41.73 -9.10 -1.78
C TRP A 321 -42.88 -8.57 -2.64
N GLY A 322 -42.59 -7.83 -3.72
CA GLY A 322 -43.58 -7.36 -4.68
C GLY A 322 -44.35 -8.50 -5.33
N VAL A 323 -43.65 -9.50 -5.87
CA VAL A 323 -44.24 -10.72 -6.46
C VAL A 323 -45.05 -11.48 -5.42
N GLN A 324 -44.52 -11.63 -4.21
CA GLN A 324 -45.22 -12.29 -3.12
C GLN A 324 -46.51 -11.53 -2.77
N ARG A 325 -46.46 -10.20 -2.65
CA ARG A 325 -47.62 -9.36 -2.37
C ARG A 325 -48.69 -9.44 -3.46
N GLU A 326 -48.31 -9.45 -4.73
CA GLU A 326 -49.24 -9.65 -5.86
C GLU A 326 -49.92 -11.01 -5.77
N ARG A 327 -49.18 -12.07 -5.45
CA ARG A 327 -49.74 -13.42 -5.22
C ARG A 327 -50.79 -13.40 -4.09
N TRP A 328 -50.48 -12.81 -2.94
CA TRP A 328 -51.45 -12.68 -1.83
C TRP A 328 -52.70 -11.89 -2.21
N THR A 329 -52.58 -10.93 -3.13
CA THR A 329 -53.73 -10.10 -3.58
C THR A 329 -54.63 -10.86 -4.56
N GLN A 330 -54.07 -11.79 -5.34
CA GLN A 330 -54.81 -12.64 -6.29
C GLN A 330 -55.37 -13.91 -5.65
N GLU A 331 -54.90 -14.27 -4.45
CA GLU A 331 -55.42 -15.42 -3.72
C GLU A 331 -56.88 -15.15 -3.36
N PRO A 332 -57.83 -15.98 -3.83
CA PRO A 332 -59.23 -15.76 -3.54
C PRO A 332 -59.41 -15.81 -2.03
N ALA A 333 -60.09 -14.80 -1.47
CA ALA A 333 -60.46 -14.82 -0.07
C ALA A 333 -61.09 -16.18 0.25
N LEU A 334 -60.52 -16.89 1.22
CA LEU A 334 -61.10 -18.13 1.72
C LEU A 334 -62.59 -17.84 1.96
N ALA A 335 -63.45 -18.67 1.37
CA ALA A 335 -64.89 -18.56 1.60
C ALA A 335 -65.10 -18.44 3.10
N PRO A 336 -65.95 -17.50 3.58
CA PRO A 336 -66.22 -17.39 5.00
C PRO A 336 -66.52 -18.79 5.52
N GLU A 337 -65.82 -19.19 6.58
CA GLU A 337 -66.08 -20.48 7.20
C GLU A 337 -67.59 -20.58 7.44
N PRO A 338 -68.22 -21.73 7.15
CA PRO A 338 -69.66 -21.87 7.35
C PRO A 338 -69.97 -21.43 8.78
N GLU A 339 -70.91 -20.50 8.93
CA GLU A 339 -71.33 -20.06 10.26
C GLU A 339 -71.66 -21.31 11.08
N PRO A 340 -71.01 -21.51 12.24
CA PRO A 340 -71.25 -22.71 13.02
C PRO A 340 -72.74 -22.77 13.36
N ASP A 341 -73.33 -23.96 13.20
CA ASP A 341 -74.75 -24.16 13.50
C ASP A 341 -75.07 -23.60 14.90
N PRO A 342 -76.23 -22.96 15.09
CA PRO A 342 -76.60 -22.46 16.41
C PRO A 342 -76.84 -23.64 17.36
N CYS A 343 -76.61 -23.42 18.65
CA CYS A 343 -76.86 -24.41 19.67
C CYS A 343 -78.31 -24.90 19.61
N GLU A 344 -78.51 -26.21 19.49
CA GLU A 344 -79.84 -26.84 19.34
C GLU A 344 -80.81 -26.51 20.49
N ARG A 345 -80.29 -26.10 21.66
CA ARG A 345 -81.08 -25.82 22.87
C ARG A 345 -81.44 -24.35 23.08
N CYS A 346 -80.52 -23.42 22.78
CA CYS A 346 -80.72 -22.00 23.07
C CYS A 346 -80.64 -21.08 21.85
N GLY A 347 -80.26 -21.61 20.68
CA GLY A 347 -80.12 -20.83 19.45
C GLY A 347 -78.93 -19.87 19.40
N LEU A 348 -78.10 -19.81 20.45
CA LEU A 348 -76.86 -19.01 20.49
C LEU A 348 -75.70 -19.74 19.81
N PRO A 349 -74.61 -19.05 19.42
CA PRO A 349 -73.44 -19.68 18.84
C PRO A 349 -72.92 -20.83 19.71
N ILE A 350 -72.58 -21.95 19.08
CA ILE A 350 -72.03 -23.13 19.76
C ILE A 350 -70.71 -22.81 20.49
N THR A 351 -69.99 -21.77 20.08
CA THR A 351 -68.80 -21.23 20.76
C THR A 351 -69.10 -20.43 22.03
N GLY A 352 -70.38 -20.14 22.32
CA GLY A 352 -70.81 -19.34 23.47
C GLY A 352 -71.16 -17.89 23.11
N GLN A 353 -71.54 -17.11 24.11
CA GLN A 353 -71.96 -15.73 23.94
C GLN A 353 -70.74 -14.84 23.61
N PRO A 354 -70.81 -13.94 22.61
CA PRO A 354 -69.68 -13.08 22.26
C PRO A 354 -69.20 -12.26 23.47
N GLY A 355 -67.93 -12.42 23.86
CA GLY A 355 -67.32 -11.70 24.98
C GLY A 355 -67.09 -12.51 26.26
N ILE A 356 -67.52 -13.76 26.33
CA ILE A 356 -67.15 -14.67 27.42
C ILE A 356 -66.10 -15.67 26.90
N LEU A 357 -64.86 -15.53 27.37
CA LEU A 357 -63.75 -16.43 27.04
C LEU A 357 -63.98 -17.79 27.70
N TYR A 358 -64.56 -18.72 26.95
CA TYR A 358 -64.34 -20.15 27.18
C TYR A 358 -63.34 -20.64 26.11
N ASP A 359 -62.48 -21.57 26.48
CA ASP A 359 -61.43 -22.12 25.60
C ASP A 359 -61.97 -22.37 24.19
N ASN A 360 -61.30 -21.84 23.17
CA ASN A 360 -61.69 -21.91 21.74
C ASN A 360 -61.63 -23.33 21.15
N GLU A 361 -61.64 -24.37 21.98
CA GLU A 361 -61.71 -25.74 21.49
C GLU A 361 -63.13 -26.03 20.95
N PRO A 362 -63.27 -26.57 19.73
CA PRO A 362 -64.56 -26.94 19.20
C PRO A 362 -65.24 -27.96 20.13
N PRO A 363 -66.53 -27.79 20.45
CA PRO A 363 -67.19 -28.65 21.42
C PRO A 363 -67.24 -30.11 20.94
N GLN A 364 -66.90 -31.03 21.84
CA GLN A 364 -66.80 -32.48 21.56
C GLN A 364 -68.08 -33.10 20.96
N ASP A 365 -69.25 -32.54 21.26
CA ASP A 365 -70.54 -33.01 20.73
C ASP A 365 -70.99 -32.26 19.47
N GLY A 366 -70.34 -31.14 19.12
CA GLY A 366 -70.64 -30.33 17.95
C GLY A 366 -72.04 -29.71 17.90
N ARG A 367 -72.81 -29.73 19.01
CA ARG A 367 -74.26 -29.37 19.01
C ARG A 367 -74.70 -28.37 20.07
N HIS A 368 -73.98 -28.26 21.19
CA HIS A 368 -74.39 -27.44 22.32
C HIS A 368 -73.33 -26.44 22.76
N CYS A 369 -73.75 -25.23 23.15
CA CYS A 369 -72.86 -24.23 23.72
C CYS A 369 -72.37 -24.62 25.13
N PRO A 370 -71.26 -24.04 25.63
CA PRO A 370 -70.68 -24.37 26.94
C PRO A 370 -71.70 -24.31 28.09
N THR A 371 -72.55 -23.28 28.10
CA THR A 371 -73.59 -23.09 29.13
C THR A 371 -74.65 -24.19 29.09
N CYS A 372 -75.19 -24.50 27.90
CA CYS A 372 -76.19 -25.56 27.76
C CYS A 372 -75.62 -26.95 28.06
N ARG A 373 -74.32 -27.17 27.83
CA ARG A 373 -73.64 -28.41 28.22
C ARG A 373 -73.54 -28.56 29.73
N THR A 374 -73.16 -27.50 30.44
CA THR A 374 -73.12 -27.50 31.91
C THR A 374 -74.51 -27.82 32.48
N ASP A 375 -75.57 -27.21 31.94
CA ASP A 375 -76.94 -27.52 32.34
C ASP A 375 -77.35 -28.98 32.06
N LEU A 376 -76.93 -29.56 30.92
CA LEU A 376 -77.21 -30.97 30.60
C LEU A 376 -76.43 -31.93 31.50
N GLN A 377 -75.21 -31.58 31.89
CA GLN A 377 -74.41 -32.39 32.83
C GLN A 377 -74.95 -32.31 34.26
N GLN A 378 -75.54 -31.17 34.65
CA GLN A 378 -76.10 -30.94 35.98
C GLN A 378 -77.54 -31.43 36.18
N GLN A 379 -78.20 -31.97 35.15
CA GLN A 379 -79.49 -32.63 35.36
C GLN A 379 -79.33 -33.83 36.31
N PRO A 380 -80.12 -33.90 37.40
CA PRO A 380 -80.07 -35.03 38.31
C PRO A 380 -80.41 -36.31 37.56
N MET A 381 -79.61 -37.36 37.75
CA MET A 381 -79.86 -38.64 37.11
C MET A 381 -81.27 -39.11 37.46
N THR A 382 -82.06 -39.44 36.45
CA THR A 382 -83.34 -40.11 36.69
C THR A 382 -83.05 -41.46 37.38
N LEU A 383 -83.97 -41.94 38.22
CA LEU A 383 -83.83 -43.25 38.89
C LEU A 383 -83.45 -44.37 37.92
N ARG A 384 -83.91 -44.29 36.66
CA ARG A 384 -83.58 -45.26 35.61
C ARG A 384 -82.11 -45.20 35.17
N GLN A 385 -81.49 -44.03 35.12
CA GLN A 385 -80.08 -43.86 34.75
C GLN A 385 -79.13 -44.26 35.89
N ALA A 386 -79.56 -44.12 37.15
CA ALA A 386 -78.81 -44.58 38.31
C ALA A 386 -78.67 -46.12 38.39
N PHE A 387 -79.66 -46.86 37.87
CA PHE A 387 -79.65 -48.33 37.88
C PHE A 387 -79.01 -48.98 36.64
N PHE A 388 -79.00 -48.31 35.48
CA PHE A 388 -78.60 -48.95 34.20
C PHE A 388 -77.43 -48.26 33.48
N GLY A 389 -76.88 -47.16 34.04
CA GLY A 389 -75.81 -46.38 33.40
C GLY A 389 -76.30 -45.52 32.23
N ARG A 390 -75.51 -44.50 31.85
CA ARG A 390 -75.78 -43.70 30.65
C ARG A 390 -75.35 -44.47 29.39
N PRO A 391 -76.16 -44.51 28.32
CA PRO A 391 -75.70 -45.05 27.04
C PRO A 391 -74.54 -44.20 26.52
N LYS A 392 -73.49 -44.85 26.03
CA LYS A 392 -72.37 -44.18 25.35
C LYS A 392 -72.89 -43.64 24.01
N GLN A 393 -72.71 -42.33 23.77
CA GLN A 393 -72.72 -41.73 22.44
C GLN A 393 -71.29 -41.56 21.98
#